data_AF-A0A4R8W7K0-F1
#
_entry.id   AF-A0A4R8W7K0-F1
#
_cell.length_a   1.000
_cell.length_b   1.000
_cell.length_c   1.000
_cell.angle_alpha   90.00
_cell.angle_beta   90.00
_cell.angle_gamma   90.00
#
_symmetry.space_group_name_H-M   'P 1'
#
loop_
_entity.id
_entity.type
_entity.pdbx_description
1 polymer ?
#
loop_
_entity_poly.entity_id
_entity_poly.type
_entity_poly.pdbx_seq_one_letter_code
_entity_poly.pdbx_strand_id
1 'polypeptide(L)'
;MLDSGGMGIRYYAYPIPAEDYLRAVADPCPFHGADPLMDAWGPDSSRPEMLYLDKCWQELQALLGPWSVQPARAAYQLVEGQVTHVETGWIPYERALSPDQVKDVASDLATVNDADVVRLLAGYPVRNQPDTEHRYVAHYLAAAQNFTARLAGDGRGLVYLIG
;
A
#
# COMPACT_ATOMS: atom_id res chain seq x y z
N MET A 1 -3.98 -31.76 11.74
CA MET A 1 -4.13 -30.30 11.85
C MET A 1 -3.84 -29.74 10.48
N LEU A 2 -4.87 -29.33 9.75
CA LEU A 2 -4.71 -28.80 8.41
C LEU A 2 -4.11 -27.40 8.54
N ASP A 3 -2.93 -27.24 7.95
CA ASP A 3 -2.25 -25.96 7.79
C ASP A 3 -3.09 -25.12 6.83
N SER A 4 -3.88 -24.20 7.38
CA SER A 4 -4.53 -23.19 6.57
C SER A 4 -3.44 -22.24 6.07
N GLY A 5 -2.99 -22.43 4.83
CA GLY A 5 -2.36 -21.38 4.01
C GLY A 5 -3.34 -20.23 3.71
N GLY A 6 -4.11 -19.81 4.71
CA GLY A 6 -5.23 -18.89 4.64
C GLY A 6 -4.74 -17.47 4.43
N MET A 7 -5.35 -16.79 3.46
CA MET A 7 -5.05 -15.42 3.06
C MET A 7 -4.93 -14.49 4.28
N GLY A 8 -3.77 -13.88 4.46
CA GLY A 8 -3.60 -12.77 5.42
C GLY A 8 -4.05 -11.44 4.81
N ILE A 9 -4.23 -10.44 5.67
CA ILE A 9 -4.53 -9.05 5.32
C ILE A 9 -3.46 -8.53 4.37
N ARG A 10 -3.89 -8.02 3.22
CA ARG A 10 -3.05 -7.51 2.14
C ARG A 10 -3.47 -6.11 1.75
N TYR A 11 -2.65 -5.51 0.90
CA TYR A 11 -2.89 -4.18 0.38
C TYR A 11 -3.06 -4.20 -1.13
N TYR A 12 -4.08 -3.50 -1.60
CA TYR A 12 -4.40 -3.30 -3.00
C TYR A 12 -4.75 -1.84 -3.23
N ALA A 13 -4.18 -1.19 -4.25
CA ALA A 13 -4.61 0.13 -4.68
C ALA A 13 -4.85 0.18 -6.19
N TYR A 14 -5.89 0.90 -6.59
CA TYR A 14 -6.32 1.06 -7.97
C TYR A 14 -6.35 2.54 -8.33
N PRO A 15 -5.91 2.91 -9.54
CA PRO A 15 -6.00 4.29 -10.00
C PRO A 15 -7.45 4.68 -10.23
N ILE A 16 -7.79 5.94 -9.95
CA ILE A 16 -9.08 6.52 -10.29
C ILE A 16 -8.88 7.84 -11.07
N PRO A 17 -9.74 8.14 -12.06
CA PRO A 17 -9.77 9.46 -12.69
C PRO A 17 -10.02 10.57 -11.66
N ALA A 18 -9.53 11.78 -11.94
CA ALA A 18 -9.67 12.93 -11.04
C ALA A 18 -11.15 13.27 -10.74
N GLU A 19 -11.99 13.16 -11.77
CA GLU A 19 -13.43 13.41 -11.70
C GLU A 19 -14.19 12.41 -10.80
N ASP A 20 -13.62 11.23 -10.59
CA ASP A 20 -14.23 10.17 -9.80
C ASP A 20 -13.82 10.19 -8.32
N TYR A 21 -12.86 11.04 -7.93
CA TYR A 21 -12.37 11.11 -6.54
C TYR A 21 -13.50 11.27 -5.51
N LEU A 22 -14.43 12.21 -5.72
CA LEU A 22 -15.53 12.43 -4.78
C LEU A 22 -16.52 11.25 -4.73
N ARG A 23 -16.67 10.51 -5.84
CA ARG A 23 -17.47 9.28 -5.88
C ARG A 23 -16.77 8.17 -5.10
N ALA A 24 -15.46 8.01 -5.28
CA ALA A 24 -14.66 7.02 -4.56
C ALA A 24 -14.58 7.31 -3.05
N VAL A 25 -14.63 8.58 -2.63
CA VAL A 25 -14.75 8.94 -1.21
C VAL A 25 -16.10 8.52 -0.63
N ALA A 26 -17.18 8.67 -1.41
CA ALA A 26 -18.52 8.33 -0.96
C ALA A 26 -18.79 6.81 -0.95
N ASP A 27 -18.27 6.10 -1.95
CA ASP A 27 -18.38 4.65 -2.10
C ASP A 27 -17.11 4.11 -2.81
N PRO A 28 -16.12 3.58 -2.06
CA PRO A 28 -14.87 3.04 -2.62
C PRO A 28 -15.06 1.74 -3.40
N CYS A 29 -16.06 0.93 -3.03
CA CYS A 29 -16.23 -0.44 -3.49
C CYS A 29 -16.25 -0.60 -5.04
N PRO A 30 -16.96 0.24 -5.82
CA PRO A 30 -16.99 0.13 -7.28
C PRO A 30 -15.65 0.39 -7.97
N PHE A 31 -14.67 0.96 -7.28
CA PHE A 31 -13.35 1.29 -7.81
C PHE A 31 -12.30 0.21 -7.49
N HIS A 32 -12.66 -0.78 -6.69
CA HIS A 32 -11.84 -1.96 -6.47
C HIS A 32 -12.09 -3.02 -7.54
N GLY A 33 -11.06 -3.81 -7.81
CA GLY A 33 -11.19 -5.02 -8.62
C GLY A 33 -12.16 -6.03 -7.99
N ALA A 34 -12.88 -6.77 -8.83
CA ALA A 34 -13.85 -7.77 -8.37
C ALA A 34 -13.19 -8.95 -7.65
N ASP A 35 -11.93 -9.25 -8.00
CA ASP A 35 -11.09 -10.24 -7.34
C ASP A 35 -9.66 -9.69 -7.22
N PRO A 36 -9.36 -8.90 -6.16
CA PRO A 36 -8.06 -8.25 -6.02
C PRO A 36 -6.87 -9.21 -5.96
N LEU A 37 -7.09 -10.46 -5.52
CA LEU A 37 -6.04 -11.46 -5.51
C LEU A 37 -5.74 -11.96 -6.92
N MET A 38 -6.77 -12.21 -7.73
CA MET A 38 -6.60 -12.54 -9.14
C MET A 38 -6.04 -11.36 -9.95
N ASP A 39 -6.37 -10.13 -9.59
CA ASP A 39 -5.77 -8.95 -10.22
C ASP A 39 -4.26 -8.85 -9.95
N ALA A 40 -3.82 -9.27 -8.75
CA ALA A 40 -2.41 -9.28 -8.38
C ALA A 40 -1.64 -10.53 -8.84
N TRP A 41 -2.27 -11.72 -8.89
CA TRP A 41 -1.60 -13.02 -9.11
C TRP A 41 -2.03 -13.74 -10.39
N GLY A 42 -3.07 -13.26 -11.08
CA GLY A 42 -3.55 -13.84 -12.33
C GLY A 42 -2.58 -13.69 -13.50
N PRO A 43 -2.94 -14.10 -14.73
CA PRO A 43 -2.08 -13.93 -15.90
C PRO A 43 -1.74 -12.46 -16.16
N ASP A 44 -0.48 -12.14 -16.43
CA ASP A 44 -0.02 -10.76 -16.65
C ASP A 44 -0.82 -10.01 -17.73
N SER A 45 -1.28 -10.71 -18.77
CA SER A 45 -2.07 -10.11 -19.86
C SER A 45 -3.47 -9.63 -19.44
N SER A 46 -3.96 -10.04 -18.27
CA SER A 46 -5.26 -9.66 -17.73
C SER A 46 -5.19 -8.81 -16.47
N ARG A 47 -3.98 -8.55 -15.93
CA ARG A 47 -3.85 -7.77 -14.70
C ARG A 47 -4.19 -6.30 -14.97
N PRO A 48 -5.11 -5.69 -14.21
CA PRO A 48 -5.34 -4.26 -14.32
C PRO A 48 -4.12 -3.47 -13.82
N GLU A 49 -4.08 -2.19 -14.13
CA GLU A 49 -3.15 -1.29 -13.45
C GLU A 49 -3.51 -1.21 -11.97
N MET A 50 -2.59 -1.64 -11.10
CA MET A 50 -2.77 -1.60 -9.66
C MET A 50 -1.43 -1.57 -8.92
N LEU A 51 -1.46 -1.20 -7.63
CA LEU A 51 -0.39 -1.44 -6.69
C LEU A 51 -0.79 -2.55 -5.73
N TYR A 52 0.04 -3.59 -5.67
CA TYR A 52 -0.08 -4.67 -4.69
C TYR A 52 1.13 -4.61 -3.76
N LEU A 53 0.92 -4.57 -2.44
CA LEU A 53 2.02 -4.57 -1.46
C LEU A 53 2.14 -5.89 -0.68
N ASP A 54 1.32 -6.89 -1.00
CA ASP A 54 1.19 -8.12 -0.19
C ASP A 54 1.03 -7.78 1.30
N LYS A 55 1.90 -8.28 2.19
CA LYS A 55 1.92 -7.94 3.62
C LYS A 55 2.89 -6.80 3.94
N CYS A 56 3.69 -6.37 2.97
CA CYS A 56 4.70 -5.31 3.10
C CYS A 56 4.09 -3.93 3.41
N TRP A 57 2.77 -3.79 3.34
CA TRP A 57 2.09 -2.56 3.75
C TRP A 57 2.38 -2.21 5.21
N GLN A 58 2.59 -3.20 6.09
CA GLN A 58 2.93 -2.96 7.50
C GLN A 58 4.32 -2.34 7.65
N GLU A 59 5.32 -2.86 6.94
CA GLU A 59 6.67 -2.29 6.90
C GLU A 59 6.66 -0.88 6.31
N LEU A 60 5.93 -0.65 5.23
CA LEU A 60 5.79 0.69 4.64
C LEU A 60 5.07 1.66 5.59
N GLN A 61 4.06 1.19 6.32
CA GLN A 61 3.39 2.00 7.33
C GLN A 61 4.33 2.36 8.49
N ALA A 62 5.17 1.42 8.94
CA ALA A 62 6.20 1.70 9.95
C ALA A 62 7.31 2.63 9.44
N LEU A 63 7.66 2.54 8.15
CA LEU A 63 8.66 3.39 7.51
C LEU A 63 8.21 4.85 7.36
N LEU A 64 6.93 5.04 7.04
CA LEU A 64 6.37 6.34 6.64
C LEU A 64 5.57 7.02 7.77
N GLY A 65 5.11 6.23 8.74
CA GLY A 65 4.30 6.68 9.85
C GLY A 65 5.03 7.60 10.82
N PRO A 66 4.28 8.24 11.73
CA PRO A 66 4.87 9.13 12.72
C PRO A 66 5.78 8.33 13.67
N TRP A 67 7.05 8.74 13.77
CA TRP A 67 7.89 8.36 14.90
C TRP A 67 7.69 9.36 16.04
N SER A 68 7.93 8.93 17.28
CA SER A 68 7.58 9.59 18.57
C SER A 68 7.71 11.12 18.68
N VAL A 69 8.49 11.77 17.84
CA VAL A 69 8.73 13.23 17.82
C VAL A 69 8.59 13.88 16.43
N GLN A 70 8.28 13.12 15.39
CA GLN A 70 8.13 13.62 14.01
C GLN A 70 6.70 13.41 13.52
N PRO A 71 6.12 14.41 12.81
CA PRO A 71 4.83 14.22 12.16
C PRO A 71 4.92 13.11 11.10
N ALA A 72 3.78 12.51 10.78
CA ALA A 72 3.70 11.54 9.70
C ALA A 72 4.14 12.18 8.38
N ARG A 73 4.85 11.39 7.57
CA ARG A 73 5.25 11.80 6.22
C ARG A 73 4.03 11.94 5.31
N ALA A 74 4.10 12.74 4.26
CA ALA A 74 2.98 12.84 3.30
C ALA A 74 2.68 11.47 2.65
N ALA A 75 3.73 10.71 2.34
CA ALA A 75 3.68 9.36 1.81
C ALA A 75 2.96 8.35 2.73
N TYR A 76 2.84 8.63 4.03
CA TYR A 76 2.08 7.80 4.97
C TYR A 76 0.62 7.63 4.54
N GLN A 77 0.03 8.64 3.87
CA GLN A 77 -1.35 8.58 3.38
C GLN A 77 -1.61 7.41 2.43
N LEU A 78 -0.57 6.88 1.77
CA LEU A 78 -0.68 5.71 0.89
C LEU A 78 -1.02 4.44 1.67
N VAL A 79 -0.59 4.34 2.93
CA VAL A 79 -0.66 3.12 3.75
C VAL A 79 -1.31 3.37 5.11
N GLU A 80 -2.02 4.49 5.25
CA GLU A 80 -2.70 4.86 6.49
C GLU A 80 -3.93 3.97 6.72
N GLY A 81 -4.28 3.73 7.98
CA GLY A 81 -5.43 2.93 8.36
C GLY A 81 -5.06 1.54 8.86
N GLN A 82 -6.07 0.82 9.34
CA GLN A 82 -5.96 -0.54 9.87
C GLN A 82 -7.29 -1.25 9.67
N VAL A 83 -7.24 -2.57 9.48
CA VAL A 83 -8.45 -3.39 9.53
C VAL A 83 -9.10 -3.31 10.92
N THR A 84 -10.41 -3.51 10.96
CA THR A 84 -11.13 -3.72 12.23
C THR A 84 -11.34 -5.21 12.44
N HIS A 85 -10.65 -5.79 13.43
CA HIS A 85 -10.85 -7.19 13.80
C HIS A 85 -12.25 -7.40 14.40
N VAL A 86 -12.92 -8.46 13.95
CA VAL A 86 -14.24 -8.91 14.45
C VAL A 86 -14.16 -10.41 14.78
N GLU A 87 -15.18 -10.95 15.46
CA GLU A 87 -15.16 -12.35 15.93
C GLU A 87 -14.90 -13.37 14.81
N THR A 88 -15.34 -13.08 13.58
CA THR A 88 -15.27 -14.00 12.43
C THR A 88 -14.30 -13.55 11.33
N GLY A 89 -13.42 -12.58 11.59
CA GLY A 89 -12.45 -12.10 10.60
C GLY A 89 -12.06 -10.65 10.81
N TRP A 90 -12.10 -9.86 9.74
CA TRP A 90 -11.83 -8.43 9.80
C TRP A 90 -12.68 -7.67 8.78
N ILE A 91 -12.98 -6.43 9.11
CA ILE A 91 -13.55 -5.44 8.19
C ILE A 91 -12.36 -4.71 7.54
N PRO A 92 -12.27 -4.67 6.20
CA PRO A 92 -11.18 -4.00 5.51
C PRO A 92 -11.20 -2.50 5.79
N TYR A 93 -10.02 -1.89 5.70
CA TYR A 93 -9.90 -0.44 5.65
C TYR A 93 -9.83 0.02 4.21
N GLU A 94 -10.65 0.99 3.83
CA GLU A 94 -10.68 1.56 2.50
C GLU A 94 -10.49 3.07 2.56
N ARG A 95 -9.77 3.62 1.58
CA ARG A 95 -9.62 5.08 1.45
C ARG A 95 -9.30 5.48 0.02
N ALA A 96 -9.84 6.63 -0.39
CA ALA A 96 -9.46 7.31 -1.62
C ALA A 96 -8.49 8.47 -1.34
N LEU A 97 -7.51 8.66 -2.23
CA LEU A 97 -6.64 9.82 -2.28
C LEU A 97 -6.92 10.63 -3.54
N SER A 98 -7.00 11.94 -3.39
CA SER A 98 -7.15 12.88 -4.50
C SER A 98 -5.88 12.93 -5.36
N PRO A 99 -5.94 13.44 -6.60
CA PRO A 99 -4.75 13.67 -7.42
C PRO A 99 -3.67 14.51 -6.71
N ASP A 100 -4.08 15.54 -5.96
CA ASP A 100 -3.13 16.39 -5.22
C ASP A 100 -2.46 15.61 -4.09
N GLN A 101 -3.22 14.80 -3.34
CA GLN A 101 -2.65 13.93 -2.32
C GLN A 101 -1.70 12.89 -2.92
N VAL A 102 -2.04 12.30 -4.06
CA VAL A 102 -1.16 11.37 -4.78
C VAL A 102 0.13 12.06 -5.22
N LYS A 103 0.06 13.31 -5.66
CA LYS A 103 1.26 14.11 -6.03
C LYS A 103 2.17 14.39 -4.84
N ASP A 104 1.59 14.75 -3.69
CA ASP A 104 2.35 14.95 -2.45
C ASP A 104 2.98 13.64 -1.96
N VAL A 105 2.20 12.54 -1.99
CA VAL A 105 2.68 11.19 -1.68
C VAL A 105 3.84 10.81 -2.60
N ALA A 106 3.70 10.96 -3.92
CA ALA A 106 4.74 10.59 -4.87
C ALA A 106 6.04 11.38 -4.65
N SER A 107 5.92 12.68 -4.42
CA SER A 107 7.06 13.57 -4.20
C SER A 107 7.83 13.19 -2.93
N ASP A 108 7.11 12.91 -1.84
CA ASP A 108 7.71 12.53 -0.57
C ASP A 108 8.26 11.09 -0.59
N LEU A 109 7.53 10.14 -1.17
CA LEU A 109 7.93 8.74 -1.28
C LEU A 109 9.20 8.57 -2.13
N ALA A 110 9.42 9.44 -3.13
CA ALA A 110 10.64 9.47 -3.93
C ALA A 110 11.91 9.83 -3.13
N THR A 111 11.77 10.42 -1.94
CA THR A 111 12.91 10.73 -1.06
C THR A 111 13.32 9.56 -0.17
N VAL A 112 12.47 8.53 -0.07
CA VAL A 112 12.72 7.33 0.73
C VAL A 112 13.68 6.42 -0.03
N ASN A 113 14.76 6.02 0.63
CA ASN A 113 15.86 5.27 0.02
C ASN A 113 16.23 4.02 0.83
N ASP A 114 17.20 3.28 0.31
CA ASP A 114 17.66 2.02 0.87
C ASP A 114 18.13 2.14 2.33
N ALA A 115 18.78 3.25 2.69
CA ALA A 115 19.24 3.48 4.06
C ALA A 115 18.08 3.64 5.05
N ASP A 116 16.93 4.14 4.58
CA ASP A 116 15.70 4.20 5.40
C ASP A 116 15.18 2.80 5.69
N VAL A 117 15.19 1.90 4.70
CA VAL A 117 14.79 0.50 4.84
C VAL A 117 15.74 -0.24 5.79
N VAL A 118 17.05 -0.07 5.63
CA VAL A 118 18.05 -0.68 6.54
C VAL A 118 17.83 -0.21 7.98
N ARG A 119 17.60 1.09 8.19
CA ARG A 119 17.33 1.65 9.52
C ARG A 119 16.05 1.12 10.14
N LEU A 120 14.98 0.98 9.35
CA LEU A 120 13.74 0.36 9.80
C LEU A 120 13.98 -1.08 10.28
N LEU A 121 14.65 -1.88 9.45
CA LEU A 121 14.87 -3.31 9.73
C LEU A 121 15.79 -3.53 10.93
N ALA A 122 16.76 -2.64 11.17
CA ALA A 122 17.60 -2.68 12.37
C ALA A 122 16.83 -2.51 13.68
N GLY A 123 15.62 -1.93 13.64
CA GLY A 123 14.73 -1.76 14.80
C GLY A 123 13.92 -3.00 15.18
N TYR A 124 13.87 -4.03 14.33
CA TYR A 124 13.10 -5.25 14.62
C TYR A 124 13.98 -6.31 15.33
N PRO A 125 13.54 -6.89 16.46
CA PRO A 125 14.28 -7.94 17.13
C PRO A 125 14.33 -9.21 16.28
N VAL A 126 15.54 -9.73 16.07
CA VAL A 126 15.90 -11.05 15.50
C VAL A 126 14.96 -11.54 14.40
N ARG A 127 15.22 -11.07 13.19
CA ARG A 127 14.62 -11.64 11.99
C ARG A 127 15.58 -12.68 11.40
N ASN A 128 15.06 -13.87 11.09
CA ASN A 128 15.89 -15.03 10.72
C ASN A 128 16.62 -14.85 9.37
N GLN A 129 16.21 -13.88 8.54
CA GLN A 129 16.77 -13.64 7.19
C GLN A 129 16.71 -12.14 6.79
N PRO A 130 17.58 -11.27 7.36
CA PRO A 130 17.51 -9.82 7.15
C PRO A 130 17.67 -9.40 5.67
N ASP A 131 18.54 -10.08 4.91
CA ASP A 131 18.75 -9.77 3.48
C ASP A 131 17.54 -10.12 2.60
N THR A 132 16.76 -11.14 2.98
CA THR A 132 15.54 -11.52 2.26
C THR A 132 14.46 -10.46 2.46
N GLU A 133 14.32 -9.98 3.69
CA GLU A 133 13.31 -8.98 4.04
C GLU A 133 13.67 -7.60 3.53
N HIS A 134 14.94 -7.23 3.54
CA HIS A 134 15.42 -6.00 2.90
C HIS A 134 15.04 -5.98 1.42
N ARG A 135 15.35 -7.06 0.68
CA ARG A 135 14.96 -7.18 -0.74
C ARG A 135 13.44 -7.16 -0.94
N TYR A 136 12.68 -7.77 -0.03
CA TYR A 136 11.22 -7.78 -0.08
C TYR A 136 10.65 -6.37 0.10
N VAL A 137 11.10 -5.63 1.12
CA VAL A 137 10.65 -4.24 1.35
C VAL A 137 11.12 -3.31 0.23
N ALA A 138 12.36 -3.42 -0.22
CA ALA A 138 12.89 -2.63 -1.32
C ALA A 138 12.11 -2.85 -2.63
N HIS A 139 11.70 -4.09 -2.91
CA HIS A 139 10.86 -4.41 -4.07
C HIS A 139 9.52 -3.69 -4.03
N TYR A 140 8.80 -3.78 -2.90
CA TYR A 140 7.49 -3.13 -2.77
C TYR A 140 7.57 -1.61 -2.65
N LEU A 141 8.62 -1.06 -2.04
CA LEU A 141 8.90 0.37 -2.04
C LEU A 141 9.08 0.89 -3.48
N ALA A 142 9.89 0.20 -4.29
CA ALA A 142 10.10 0.58 -5.69
C ALA A 142 8.80 0.49 -6.51
N ALA A 143 7.97 -0.53 -6.26
CA ALA A 143 6.65 -0.64 -6.88
C ALA A 143 5.73 0.54 -6.51
N ALA A 144 5.68 0.91 -5.23
CA ALA A 144 4.90 2.05 -4.74
C ALA A 144 5.39 3.39 -5.31
N GLN A 145 6.70 3.59 -5.39
CA GLN A 145 7.31 4.77 -6.02
C GLN A 145 6.93 4.89 -7.49
N ASN A 146 7.08 3.80 -8.26
CA ASN A 146 6.74 3.79 -9.68
C ASN A 146 5.24 4.02 -9.92
N PHE A 147 4.39 3.39 -9.12
CA PHE A 147 2.94 3.54 -9.23
C PHE A 147 2.50 4.98 -8.94
N THR A 148 2.89 5.53 -7.79
CA THR A 148 2.49 6.89 -7.39
C THR A 148 3.08 7.97 -8.29
N ALA A 149 4.32 7.81 -8.77
CA ALA A 149 4.92 8.73 -9.74
C ALA A 149 4.14 8.78 -11.07
N ARG A 150 3.69 7.62 -11.57
CA ARG A 150 2.85 7.56 -12.78
C ARG A 150 1.50 8.25 -12.55
N LEU A 151 0.81 7.95 -11.46
CA LEU A 151 -0.49 8.57 -11.18
C LEU A 151 -0.39 10.08 -11.00
N ALA A 152 0.66 10.55 -10.32
CA ALA A 152 0.95 11.98 -10.16
C ALA A 152 1.21 12.66 -11.51
N GLY A 153 1.96 12.01 -12.41
CA GLY A 153 2.21 12.52 -13.77
C GLY A 153 0.95 12.60 -14.62
N ASP A 154 0.01 11.67 -14.42
CA ASP A 154 -1.26 11.61 -15.14
C ASP A 154 -2.38 12.45 -14.49
N GLY A 155 -2.14 13.05 -13.32
CA GLY A 155 -3.17 13.79 -12.57
C GLY A 155 -4.29 12.89 -12.04
N ARG A 156 -4.00 11.63 -11.71
CA ARG A 156 -4.96 10.63 -11.23
C ARG A 156 -4.91 10.48 -9.72
N GLY A 157 -6.07 10.17 -9.14
CA GLY A 157 -6.18 9.74 -7.74
C GLY A 157 -5.98 8.23 -7.62
N LEU A 158 -6.18 7.70 -6.41
CA LEU A 158 -6.29 6.26 -6.20
C LEU A 158 -7.33 5.93 -5.14
N VAL A 159 -7.77 4.68 -5.13
CA VAL A 159 -8.45 4.04 -3.99
C VAL A 159 -7.58 2.89 -3.51
N TYR A 160 -7.49 2.67 -2.21
CA TYR A 160 -6.81 1.49 -1.66
C TYR A 160 -7.63 0.79 -0.59
N LEU A 161 -7.34 -0.51 -0.46
CA LEU A 161 -7.91 -1.42 0.51
C LEU A 161 -6.79 -2.14 1.25
N ILE A 162 -6.92 -2.19 2.58
CA ILE A 162 -6.16 -3.08 3.47
C ILE A 162 -7.15 -4.12 3.98
N GLY A 163 -6.99 -5.39 3.59
CA GLY A 163 -7.95 -6.46 3.88
C GLY A 163 -7.60 -7.82 3.31
#